data_AF-A0A439NYY4-F1
#
_entry.id   AF-A0A439NYY4-F1
#
_cell.length_a   1.000
_cell.length_b   1.000
_cell.length_c   1.000
_cell.angle_alpha   90.00
_cell.angle_beta   90.00
_cell.angle_gamma   90.00
#
_symmetry.space_group_name_H-M   'P 1'
#
loop_
_entity.id
_entity.type
_entity.pdbx_description
1 polymer ?
#
loop_
_entity_poly.entity_id
_entity_poly.type
_entity_poly.pdbx_seq_one_letter_code
_entity_poly.pdbx_strand_id
1 'polypeptide(L)'
;MTISSLTLSAKISGVQPGANDLGALQFEPNLAFVKALTNGTGANQADLLFADTRTLSASATEDLDLAGALADVFGTTITMVEVVAILILADAGNTNNVVIGDSASPVPLFGGTNPTLS
;
A
#
# COMPACT_ATOMS: atom_id res chain seq x y z
N MET A 1 6.05 -13.20 -17.49
CA MET A 1 7.07 -12.53 -16.65
C MET A 1 7.27 -13.32 -15.38
N THR A 2 8.40 -13.13 -14.70
CA THR A 2 8.72 -13.82 -13.44
C THR A 2 9.23 -12.80 -12.44
N ILE A 3 8.53 -12.64 -11.32
CA ILE A 3 9.02 -11.85 -10.19
C ILE A 3 10.19 -12.62 -9.54
N SER A 4 11.37 -12.02 -9.48
CA SER A 4 12.57 -12.63 -8.88
C SER A 4 12.58 -12.55 -7.35
N SER A 5 11.96 -11.49 -6.78
CA SER A 5 11.73 -11.32 -5.35
C SER A 5 10.71 -10.22 -5.10
N LEU A 6 9.76 -10.44 -4.17
CA LEU A 6 8.83 -9.41 -3.69
C LEU A 6 8.64 -9.54 -2.18
N THR A 7 8.71 -8.43 -1.45
CA THR A 7 8.51 -8.38 0.00
C THR A 7 7.71 -7.14 0.37
N LEU A 8 6.62 -7.34 1.10
CA LEU A 8 5.86 -6.28 1.74
C LEU A 8 6.28 -6.19 3.21
N SER A 9 6.69 -5.01 3.66
CA SER A 9 7.11 -4.78 5.04
C SER A 9 6.45 -3.53 5.61
N ALA A 10 5.94 -3.62 6.84
CA ALA A 10 5.46 -2.48 7.63
C ALA A 10 6.09 -2.54 9.03
N LYS A 11 6.57 -1.40 9.54
CA LYS A 11 7.22 -1.32 10.85
C LYS A 11 6.76 -0.09 11.61
N ILE A 12 6.44 -0.27 12.89
CA ILE A 12 6.23 0.82 13.86
C ILE A 12 7.28 0.66 14.96
N SER A 13 8.12 1.68 15.11
CA SER A 13 9.09 1.76 16.21
C SER A 13 9.19 3.17 16.76
N GLY A 14 9.32 3.29 18.08
CA GLY A 14 9.51 4.58 18.74
C GLY A 14 9.95 4.42 20.19
N VAL A 15 10.28 5.55 20.82
CA VAL A 15 10.54 5.64 22.26
C VAL A 15 9.68 6.77 22.81
N GLN A 16 8.83 6.46 23.78
CA GLN A 16 8.06 7.44 24.54
C GLN A 16 8.64 7.51 25.95
N PRO A 17 9.38 8.58 26.31
CA PRO A 17 9.84 8.78 27.67
C PRO A 17 8.74 9.42 28.53
N GLY A 18 8.65 8.98 29.79
CA GLY A 18 7.95 9.64 30.88
C GLY A 18 8.91 9.83 32.06
N ALA A 19 8.69 10.84 32.88
CA ALA A 19 9.46 11.05 34.10
C ALA A 19 8.57 10.90 35.34
N ASN A 20 9.08 10.23 36.37
CA ASN A 20 8.58 10.35 37.73
C ASN A 20 9.71 10.83 38.64
N ASP A 21 9.38 11.17 39.88
CA ASP A 21 10.33 11.70 40.88
C ASP A 21 11.47 10.71 41.23
N LEU A 22 11.36 9.44 40.81
CA LEU A 22 12.30 8.37 41.11
C LEU A 22 13.02 7.81 39.86
N GLY A 23 12.77 8.34 38.65
CA GLY A 23 13.39 7.86 37.41
C GLY A 23 12.59 8.10 36.13
N ALA A 24 13.14 7.63 35.00
CA ALA A 24 12.49 7.69 33.70
C ALA A 24 11.75 6.37 33.40
N LEU A 25 10.50 6.47 32.95
CA LEU A 25 9.73 5.38 32.36
C LEU A 25 9.88 5.45 30.83
N GLN A 26 10.06 4.33 30.15
CA GLN A 26 10.16 4.28 28.69
C GLN A 26 9.17 3.26 28.14
N PHE A 27 8.43 3.67 27.11
CA PHE A 27 7.63 2.76 26.29
C PHE A 27 8.25 2.68 24.89
N GLU A 28 8.66 1.47 24.51
CA GLU A 28 9.37 1.21 23.25
C GLU A 28 8.63 0.17 22.41
N PRO A 29 7.57 0.55 21.66
CA PRO A 29 6.93 -0.38 20.75
C PRO A 29 7.91 -0.75 19.62
N ASN A 30 7.99 -2.04 19.29
CA ASN A 30 8.74 -2.54 18.14
C ASN A 30 7.90 -3.62 17.44
N LEU A 31 7.01 -3.18 16.56
CA LEU A 31 6.11 -4.04 15.80
C LEU A 31 6.59 -4.08 14.35
N ALA A 32 6.77 -5.28 13.81
CA ALA A 32 7.17 -5.49 12.42
C ALA A 32 6.27 -6.56 11.79
N PHE A 33 5.77 -6.25 10.60
CA PHE A 33 5.10 -7.18 9.71
C PHE A 33 5.95 -7.32 8.45
N VAL A 34 6.31 -8.55 8.10
CA VAL A 34 7.05 -8.85 6.88
C VAL A 34 6.36 -10.01 6.19
N LYS A 35 5.96 -9.80 4.93
CA LYS A 35 5.35 -10.81 4.07
C LYS A 35 6.19 -10.96 2.81
N ALA A 36 6.89 -12.09 2.71
CA ALA A 36 7.50 -12.50 1.46
C ALA A 36 6.42 -13.10 0.54
N LEU A 37 6.39 -12.66 -0.71
CA LEU A 37 5.53 -13.21 -1.75
C LEU A 37 6.39 -13.94 -2.77
N THR A 38 6.02 -15.18 -3.10
CA THR A 38 6.67 -15.93 -4.18
C THR A 38 5.97 -15.68 -5.51
N ASN A 39 6.65 -15.94 -6.63
CA ASN A 39 6.01 -15.83 -7.93
C ASN A 39 4.88 -16.87 -8.10
N GLY A 40 3.73 -16.44 -8.60
CA GLY A 40 2.60 -17.30 -8.98
C GLY A 40 1.24 -16.70 -8.59
N THR A 41 0.18 -17.47 -8.83
CA THR A 41 -1.21 -17.08 -8.60
C THR A 41 -1.86 -17.79 -7.40
N GLY A 42 -1.08 -18.59 -6.66
CA GLY A 42 -1.56 -19.29 -5.47
C GLY A 42 -1.58 -18.41 -4.22
N ALA A 43 -1.98 -19.02 -3.09
CA ALA A 43 -1.96 -18.33 -1.80
C ALA A 43 -0.55 -17.84 -1.43
N ASN A 44 -0.44 -16.58 -1.01
CA ASN A 44 0.83 -15.90 -0.70
C ASN A 44 1.78 -15.75 -1.91
N GLN A 45 1.22 -15.71 -3.11
CA GLN A 45 1.97 -15.52 -4.34
C GLN A 45 1.46 -14.29 -5.07
N ALA A 46 2.34 -13.66 -5.85
CA ALA A 46 1.98 -12.63 -6.81
C ALA A 46 2.84 -12.83 -8.06
N ASP A 47 2.26 -12.65 -9.24
CA ASP A 47 2.92 -12.86 -10.54
C ASP A 47 3.00 -11.59 -11.39
N LEU A 48 2.26 -10.54 -11.01
CA LEU A 48 2.28 -9.21 -11.63
C LEU A 48 2.67 -8.13 -10.61
N LEU A 49 3.40 -7.12 -11.09
CA LEU A 49 3.82 -5.98 -10.29
C LEU A 49 3.70 -4.69 -11.12
N PHE A 50 3.17 -3.65 -10.50
CA PHE A 50 3.14 -2.31 -11.03
C PHE A 50 3.61 -1.33 -9.95
N ALA A 51 4.44 -0.35 -10.33
CA ALA A 51 4.93 0.71 -9.46
C ALA A 51 5.11 1.98 -10.28
N ASP A 52 4.61 3.11 -9.75
CA ASP A 52 4.64 4.40 -10.44
C ASP A 52 4.52 5.56 -9.45
N THR A 53 4.95 6.75 -9.88
CA THR A 53 4.75 8.01 -9.16
C THR A 53 3.77 8.87 -9.97
N ARG A 54 2.63 9.23 -9.36
CA ARG A 54 1.58 10.03 -9.99
C ARG A 54 1.52 11.43 -9.40
N THR A 55 1.33 12.44 -10.25
CA THR A 55 1.13 13.83 -9.84
C THR A 55 -0.33 14.20 -10.09
N LEU A 56 -1.06 14.45 -9.02
CA LEU A 56 -2.46 14.88 -9.06
C LEU A 56 -2.56 16.34 -8.61
N SER A 57 -3.22 17.18 -9.41
CA SER A 57 -3.48 18.57 -9.01
C SER A 57 -4.45 18.63 -7.82
N ALA A 58 -4.39 19.70 -7.02
CA ALA A 58 -5.27 19.85 -5.88
C ALA A 58 -6.75 19.73 -6.29
N SER A 59 -7.52 18.90 -5.58
CA SER A 59 -8.93 18.59 -5.85
C SER A 59 -9.22 17.90 -7.19
N ALA A 60 -8.20 17.44 -7.90
CA ALA A 60 -8.41 16.57 -9.05
C ALA A 60 -8.70 15.14 -8.56
N THR A 61 -9.29 14.36 -9.46
CA THR A 61 -9.60 12.94 -9.27
C THR A 61 -8.92 12.15 -10.38
N GLU A 62 -8.46 10.95 -10.05
CA GLU A 62 -7.88 10.01 -11.00
C GLU A 62 -8.40 8.62 -10.67
N ASP A 63 -8.83 7.88 -11.70
CA ASP A 63 -9.21 6.48 -11.60
C ASP A 63 -8.08 5.62 -12.16
N LEU A 64 -7.55 4.71 -11.33
CA LEU A 64 -6.50 3.78 -11.72
C LEU A 64 -7.09 2.40 -12.01
N ASP A 65 -7.18 2.06 -13.30
CA ASP A 65 -7.62 0.73 -13.73
C ASP A 65 -6.46 -0.28 -13.68
N LEU A 66 -6.55 -1.26 -12.79
CA LEU A 66 -5.54 -2.31 -12.60
C LEU A 66 -5.66 -3.45 -13.63
N ALA A 67 -6.68 -3.43 -14.49
CA ALA A 67 -7.07 -4.54 -15.35
C ALA A 67 -7.13 -4.16 -16.84
N GLY A 68 -5.99 -3.73 -17.41
CA GLY A 68 -5.84 -3.55 -18.87
C GLY A 68 -5.39 -2.16 -19.34
N ALA A 69 -5.25 -1.19 -18.43
CA ALA A 69 -4.73 0.13 -18.77
C ALA A 69 -3.24 0.31 -18.43
N LEU A 70 -2.71 -0.50 -17.51
CA LEU A 70 -1.33 -0.37 -17.04
C LEU A 70 -0.38 -1.18 -17.90
N ALA A 71 0.83 -0.65 -18.08
CA ALA A 71 1.94 -1.38 -18.68
C ALA A 71 2.96 -1.75 -17.60
N ASP A 72 3.61 -2.89 -17.79
CA ASP A 72 4.79 -3.26 -17.03
C ASP A 72 6.02 -2.42 -17.46
N VAL A 73 7.16 -2.70 -16.83
CA VAL A 73 8.45 -2.07 -17.16
C VAL A 73 8.98 -2.41 -18.56
N PHE A 74 8.40 -3.39 -19.25
CA PHE A 74 8.75 -3.84 -20.59
C PHE A 74 7.77 -3.33 -21.66
N GLY A 75 6.76 -2.54 -21.28
CA GLY A 75 5.72 -2.02 -22.17
C GLY A 75 4.59 -3.00 -22.49
N THR A 76 4.51 -4.14 -21.81
CA THR A 76 3.39 -5.09 -21.95
C THR A 76 2.23 -4.66 -21.07
N THR A 77 1.04 -4.57 -21.65
CA THR A 77 -0.18 -4.33 -20.86
C THR A 77 -0.41 -5.45 -19.86
N ILE A 78 -0.63 -5.09 -18.60
CA ILE A 78 -0.94 -6.01 -17.51
C ILE A 78 -2.44 -5.98 -17.19
N THR A 79 -2.97 -7.15 -16.86
CA THR A 79 -4.35 -7.31 -16.40
C THR A 79 -4.33 -8.06 -15.07
N MET A 80 -4.46 -7.33 -13.96
CA MET A 80 -4.50 -7.95 -12.64
C MET A 80 -5.88 -8.55 -12.37
N VAL A 81 -5.92 -9.85 -12.12
CA VAL A 81 -7.16 -10.58 -11.78
C VAL A 81 -7.43 -10.53 -10.27
N GLU A 82 -6.38 -10.42 -9.45
CA GLU A 82 -6.43 -10.37 -7.99
C GLU A 82 -5.42 -9.33 -7.46
N VAL A 83 -5.81 -8.57 -6.43
CA VAL A 83 -4.93 -7.65 -5.71
C VAL A 83 -4.43 -8.32 -4.44
N VAL A 84 -3.16 -8.74 -4.45
CA VAL A 84 -2.51 -9.42 -3.31
C VAL A 84 -1.97 -8.41 -2.28
N ALA A 85 -1.43 -7.29 -2.76
CA ALA A 85 -0.90 -6.22 -1.93
C ALA A 85 -0.94 -4.90 -2.67
N ILE A 86 -1.14 -3.81 -1.92
CA ILE A 86 -1.09 -2.45 -2.44
C ILE A 86 -0.44 -1.54 -1.40
N LEU A 87 0.47 -0.68 -1.86
CA LEU A 87 1.14 0.33 -1.05
C LEU A 87 0.91 1.68 -1.70
N ILE A 88 0.29 2.59 -0.97
CA ILE A 88 0.06 3.97 -1.39
C ILE A 88 0.73 4.87 -0.37
N LEU A 89 1.57 5.78 -0.85
CA LEU A 89 2.32 6.73 -0.05
C LEU A 89 2.02 8.14 -0.57
N ALA A 90 1.65 9.04 0.33
CA ALA A 90 1.56 10.46 0.03
C ALA A 90 2.95 11.08 0.14
N ASP A 91 3.31 11.94 -0.81
CA ASP A 91 4.54 12.72 -0.70
C ASP A 91 4.48 13.67 0.51
N ALA A 92 5.60 13.87 1.19
CA ALA A 92 5.66 14.73 2.38
C ALA A 92 5.34 16.21 2.06
N GLY A 93 5.50 16.62 0.80
CA GLY A 93 5.14 17.93 0.29
C GLY A 93 3.68 18.10 -0.10
N ASN A 94 2.83 17.05 0.02
CA ASN A 94 1.42 17.17 -0.29
C ASN A 94 0.72 18.16 0.65
N THR A 95 0.16 19.22 0.08
CA THR A 95 -0.59 20.24 0.84
C THR A 95 -2.03 19.83 1.12
N ASN A 96 -2.54 18.83 0.39
CA ASN A 96 -3.90 18.30 0.53
C ASN A 96 -3.83 16.80 0.85
N ASN A 97 -4.88 16.30 1.50
CA ASN A 97 -5.01 14.87 1.79
C ASN A 97 -5.15 14.06 0.51
N VAL A 98 -4.46 12.92 0.44
CA VAL A 98 -4.74 11.88 -0.55
C VAL A 98 -5.94 11.09 -0.05
N VAL A 99 -7.05 11.17 -0.77
CA VAL A 99 -8.28 10.42 -0.48
C VAL A 99 -8.35 9.23 -1.42
N ILE A 100 -8.53 8.03 -0.87
CA ILE A 100 -8.58 6.77 -1.61
C ILE A 100 -9.96 6.16 -1.40
N GLY A 101 -10.60 5.70 -2.48
CA GLY A 101 -11.90 5.01 -2.40
C GLY A 101 -13.13 5.92 -2.38
N ASP A 102 -12.96 7.24 -2.54
CA ASP A 102 -14.05 8.20 -2.73
C ASP A 102 -14.47 8.29 -4.21
N SER A 103 -14.87 7.15 -4.77
CA SER A 103 -15.37 7.00 -6.15
C SER A 103 -16.78 6.42 -6.12
N ALA A 104 -17.53 6.57 -7.22
CA ALA A 104 -18.85 5.96 -7.37
C ALA A 104 -18.80 4.43 -7.40
N SER A 105 -17.64 3.84 -7.74
CA SER A 105 -17.41 2.40 -7.75
C SER A 105 -15.98 2.10 -7.28
N PRO A 106 -15.69 2.31 -5.99
CA PRO A 106 -14.36 2.12 -5.46
C PRO A 106 -14.04 0.63 -5.33
N VAL A 107 -12.75 0.30 -5.33
CA VAL A 107 -12.32 -1.05 -4.94
C VAL A 107 -12.87 -1.32 -3.52
N PRO A 108 -13.56 -2.45 -3.27
CA PRO A 108 -14.22 -2.71 -1.99
C PRO A 108 -13.32 -2.63 -0.76
N LEU A 109 -12.00 -2.78 -0.97
CA LEU A 109 -10.96 -2.60 0.05
C LEU A 109 -10.95 -1.17 0.65
N PHE A 110 -11.28 -0.16 -0.14
CA PHE A 110 -11.11 1.26 0.21
C PHE A 110 -12.43 2.05 0.31
N GLY A 111 -13.56 1.43 0.01
CA GLY A 111 -14.87 2.10 -0.02
C GLY A 111 -15.98 1.35 0.71
N GLY A 112 -17.16 1.97 0.75
CA GLY A 112 -18.33 1.43 1.44
C GLY A 112 -18.37 1.73 2.94
N THR A 113 -19.44 1.29 3.62
CA THR A 113 -19.64 1.51 5.07
C THR A 113 -18.88 0.50 5.94
N ASN A 114 -18.39 -0.58 5.34
CA ASN A 114 -17.73 -1.69 6.02
C ASN A 114 -16.61 -2.29 5.15
N PRO A 115 -15.51 -1.56 4.89
CA PRO A 115 -14.36 -2.16 4.21
C PRO A 115 -13.81 -3.31 5.06
N THR A 116 -13.63 -4.48 4.47
CA THR A 116 -13.13 -5.69 5.15
C THR A 116 -11.72 -6.03 4.69
N LEU A 117 -10.85 -6.36 5.65
CA LEU A 117 -9.54 -6.96 5.44
C LEU A 117 -9.63 -8.41 5.94
N SER A 118 -9.50 -9.39 5.06
CA SER A 118 -9.51 -10.82 5.40
C SER A 118 -8.19 -11.49 5.05
#